data_AF-A0AAE0QI25-F1
#
_entry.id   AF-A0AAE0QI25-F1
#
_cell.length_a   1.000
_cell.length_b   1.000
_cell.length_c   1.000
_cell.angle_alpha   90.00
_cell.angle_beta   90.00
_cell.angle_gamma   90.00
#
_symmetry.space_group_name_H-M   'P 1'
#
loop_
_entity.id
_entity.type
_entity.pdbx_description
1 polymer ?
#
loop_
_entity_poly.entity_id
_entity_poly.type
_entity_poly.pdbx_seq_one_letter_code
_entity_poly.pdbx_strand_id
1 'polypeptide(L)'
;MASSLPGAGLGVFVTRGQVPKGVPVAMYPGTIYQADEPIFFQSIRNPFVFRCIDAVLIDGNDKGLSRLVFKSCSGRDRLGPFHLSDSSWLTLGPENPLAVGQYVNNCSNGK
;
A
#
# COMPACT_ATOMS: atom_id res chain seq x y z
N MET A 1 -4.10 2.91 -14.46
CA MET A 1 -4.74 2.39 -15.70
C MET A 1 -5.66 1.24 -15.31
N ALA A 2 -6.68 0.94 -16.10
CA ALA A 2 -7.49 -0.26 -15.85
C ALA A 2 -6.63 -1.53 -16.01
N SER A 3 -6.86 -2.53 -15.18
CA SER A 3 -6.22 -3.84 -15.30
C SER A 3 -6.59 -4.49 -16.64
N SER A 4 -5.67 -5.27 -17.21
CA SER A 4 -5.95 -6.11 -18.39
C SER A 4 -6.82 -7.32 -18.05
N LEU A 5 -7.01 -7.62 -16.76
CA LEU A 5 -7.88 -8.69 -16.29
C LEU A 5 -9.32 -8.20 -16.14
N PRO A 6 -10.32 -8.91 -16.71
CA PRO A 6 -11.73 -8.54 -16.60
C PRO A 6 -12.17 -8.40 -15.14
N GLY A 7 -12.80 -7.27 -14.83
CA GLY A 7 -13.35 -7.01 -13.50
C GLY A 7 -12.31 -6.76 -12.40
N ALA A 8 -11.00 -6.70 -12.67
CA ALA A 8 -9.97 -6.56 -11.64
C ALA A 8 -9.68 -5.11 -11.19
N GLY A 9 -10.40 -4.11 -11.73
CA GLY A 9 -10.23 -2.72 -11.33
C GLY A 9 -8.94 -2.09 -11.88
N LEU A 10 -8.11 -1.51 -11.01
CA LEU A 10 -6.87 -0.83 -11.40
C LEU A 10 -5.71 -1.82 -11.55
N GLY A 11 -4.86 -1.59 -12.54
CA GLY A 11 -3.62 -2.34 -12.76
C GLY A 11 -2.38 -1.46 -12.71
N VAL A 12 -1.25 -2.09 -12.41
CA VAL A 12 0.09 -1.48 -12.41
C VAL A 12 0.85 -1.95 -13.64
N PHE A 13 1.46 -1.02 -14.38
CA PHE A 13 2.10 -1.29 -15.66
C PHE A 13 3.46 -0.60 -15.74
N VAL A 14 4.42 -1.27 -16.38
CA VAL A 14 5.65 -0.63 -16.85
C VAL A 14 5.28 0.23 -18.06
N THR A 15 5.32 1.55 -17.89
CA THR A 15 4.88 2.49 -18.94
C THR A 15 5.97 2.84 -19.94
N ARG A 16 7.25 2.64 -19.56
CA ARG A 16 8.43 2.91 -20.40
C ARG A 16 9.54 1.91 -20.09
N GLY A 17 10.24 1.47 -21.14
CA GLY A 17 11.39 0.57 -21.02
C GLY A 17 11.02 -0.88 -20.72
N GLN A 18 12.01 -1.64 -20.26
CA GLN A 18 11.88 -3.05 -19.85
C GLN A 18 12.56 -3.23 -18.50
N VAL A 19 12.03 -4.14 -17.66
CA VAL A 19 12.59 -4.43 -16.35
C VAL A 19 13.29 -5.80 -16.38
N PRO A 20 14.60 -5.87 -16.10
CA PRO A 20 15.32 -7.13 -15.99
C PRO A 20 14.78 -8.02 -14.87
N LYS A 21 14.96 -9.34 -15.01
CA LYS A 21 14.64 -10.30 -13.96
C LYS A 21 15.38 -9.96 -12.66
N GLY A 22 14.68 -10.00 -11.53
CA GLY A 22 15.23 -9.76 -10.19
C GLY A 22 15.20 -8.30 -9.74
N VAL A 23 14.73 -7.37 -10.58
CA VAL A 23 14.60 -5.95 -10.21
C VAL A 23 13.24 -5.70 -9.54
N PRO A 24 13.21 -5.07 -8.35
CA PRO A 24 11.96 -4.64 -7.72
C PRO A 24 11.23 -3.59 -8.58
N VAL A 25 9.93 -3.80 -8.82
CA VAL A 25 9.07 -2.89 -9.62
C VAL A 25 8.03 -2.14 -8.80
N ALA A 26 7.80 -2.59 -7.57
CA ALA A 26 6.87 -1.98 -6.64
C ALA A 26 7.29 -2.33 -5.20
N MET A 27 6.92 -1.46 -4.28
CA MET A 27 6.95 -1.66 -2.84
C MET A 27 5.51 -1.63 -2.35
N TYR A 28 5.18 -2.43 -1.35
CA TYR A 28 3.86 -2.43 -0.75
C TYR A 28 3.79 -1.31 0.30
N PRO A 29 3.13 -0.18 0.04
CA PRO A 29 3.02 0.89 1.02
C PRO A 29 1.97 0.52 2.07
N GLY A 30 2.01 1.19 3.21
CA GLY A 30 0.97 1.03 4.21
C GLY A 30 1.42 1.39 5.62
N THR A 31 0.46 1.31 6.55
CA THR A 31 0.77 1.39 7.98
C THR A 31 1.44 0.09 8.39
N ILE A 32 2.59 0.19 9.06
CA ILE A 32 3.31 -0.94 9.62
C ILE A 32 2.79 -1.17 11.05
N TYR A 33 2.30 -2.37 11.32
CA TYR A 33 1.94 -2.83 12.66
C TYR A 33 2.92 -3.92 13.10
N GLN A 34 3.47 -3.77 14.30
CA GLN A 34 4.23 -4.83 14.97
C GLN A 34 3.31 -6.01 15.33
N ALA A 35 3.91 -7.17 15.61
CA ALA A 35 3.17 -8.41 15.82
C ALA A 35 2.15 -8.35 16.98
N ASP A 36 2.37 -7.47 17.95
CA ASP A 36 1.55 -7.24 19.13
C ASP A 36 0.61 -6.03 19.02
N GLU A 37 0.69 -5.24 17.94
CA GLU A 37 -0.14 -4.06 17.78
C GLU A 37 -1.57 -4.42 17.30
N PRO A 38 -2.61 -3.80 17.88
CA PRO A 38 -3.98 -4.13 17.54
C PRO A 38 -4.39 -3.58 16.17
N ILE A 39 -4.88 -4.47 15.30
CA ILE A 39 -5.36 -4.13 13.94
C ILE A 39 -6.85 -4.47 13.72
N PHE A 40 -7.57 -4.93 14.76
CA PHE A 40 -8.89 -5.55 14.62
C PHE A 40 -9.83 -4.73 13.72
N PHE A 41 -10.05 -3.44 13.99
CA PHE A 41 -10.96 -2.61 13.22
C PHE A 41 -10.49 -2.35 11.79
N GLN A 42 -9.19 -2.16 11.58
CA GLN A 42 -8.57 -1.92 10.28
C GLN A 42 -8.57 -3.18 9.40
N SER A 43 -8.61 -4.36 10.01
CA SER A 43 -8.59 -5.65 9.32
C SER A 43 -9.96 -6.12 8.81
N ILE A 44 -11.06 -5.57 9.33
CA ILE A 44 -12.42 -6.00 8.96
C ILE A 44 -12.66 -5.72 7.47
N ARG A 45 -12.83 -6.79 6.68
CA ARG A 45 -13.05 -6.73 5.22
C ARG A 45 -11.97 -5.92 4.48
N ASN A 46 -10.75 -5.92 4.98
CA ASN A 46 -9.62 -5.23 4.35
C ASN A 46 -8.70 -6.23 3.65
N PRO A 47 -8.80 -6.39 2.31
CA PRO A 47 -7.93 -7.29 1.56
C PRO A 47 -6.50 -6.73 1.37
N PHE A 48 -6.23 -5.51 1.81
CA PHE A 48 -4.94 -4.83 1.69
C PHE A 48 -4.07 -4.96 2.94
N VAL A 49 -4.40 -5.88 3.85
CA VAL A 49 -3.52 -6.22 4.99
C VAL A 49 -2.65 -7.41 4.61
N PHE A 50 -1.35 -7.19 4.51
CA PHE A 50 -0.35 -8.23 4.27
C PHE A 50 0.40 -8.59 5.56
N ARG A 51 0.62 -9.88 5.78
CA ARG A 51 1.47 -10.38 6.86
C ARG A 51 2.83 -10.80 6.31
N CYS A 52 3.88 -10.20 6.82
CA CYS A 52 5.27 -10.54 6.56
C CYS A 52 5.68 -11.82 7.32
N ILE A 53 6.80 -12.43 6.91
CA ILE A 53 7.32 -13.68 7.53
C ILE A 53 7.70 -13.49 9.01
N ASP A 54 8.04 -12.27 9.39
CA ASP A 54 8.36 -11.82 10.75
C ASP A 54 7.12 -11.41 11.56
N ALA A 55 5.92 -11.75 11.08
CA ALA A 55 4.61 -11.43 11.66
C ALA A 55 4.23 -9.93 11.65
N VAL A 56 5.08 -9.05 11.11
CA VAL A 56 4.71 -7.65 10.86
C VAL A 56 3.54 -7.59 9.89
N LEU A 57 2.58 -6.70 10.14
CA LEU A 57 1.47 -6.44 9.24
C LEU A 57 1.67 -5.11 8.51
N ILE A 58 1.36 -5.09 7.22
CA ILE A 58 1.34 -3.88 6.40
C ILE A 58 -0.09 -3.66 5.91
N ASP A 59 -0.69 -2.54 6.29
CA ASP A 59 -2.03 -2.13 5.86
C ASP A 59 -1.94 -1.09 4.75
N GLY A 60 -2.07 -1.56 3.51
CA GLY A 60 -2.00 -0.76 2.29
C GLY A 60 -3.34 -0.20 1.82
N ASN A 61 -4.38 -0.19 2.67
CA ASN A 61 -5.68 0.36 2.30
C ASN A 61 -5.66 1.90 2.33
N ASP A 62 -5.88 2.52 1.17
CA ASP A 62 -5.85 3.97 0.96
C ASP A 62 -7.13 4.70 1.39
N LYS A 63 -8.10 3.97 1.94
CA LYS A 63 -9.44 4.45 2.34
C LYS A 63 -9.73 4.26 3.84
N GLY A 64 -10.80 4.91 4.29
CA GLY A 64 -11.41 4.67 5.59
C GLY A 64 -10.44 4.81 6.78
N LEU A 65 -10.55 3.90 7.74
CA LEU A 65 -9.77 3.92 8.98
C LEU A 65 -8.27 3.74 8.71
N SER A 66 -7.89 2.86 7.79
CA SER A 66 -6.49 2.62 7.40
C SER A 66 -5.78 3.89 6.93
N ARG A 67 -6.44 4.68 6.07
CA ARG A 67 -5.97 6.00 5.64
C ARG A 67 -5.77 6.95 6.81
N LEU A 68 -6.72 6.97 7.76
CA LEU A 68 -6.66 7.87 8.92
C LEU A 68 -5.49 7.49 9.84
N VAL A 69 -5.29 6.19 10.09
CA VAL A 69 -4.18 5.70 10.90
C VAL A 69 -2.84 6.06 10.26
N PHE A 70 -2.65 5.78 8.97
CA PHE A 70 -1.40 6.12 8.29
C PHE A 70 -1.08 7.62 8.39
N LYS A 71 -2.07 8.49 8.12
CA LYS A 71 -1.90 9.94 8.24
C LYS A 71 -1.58 10.37 9.66
N SER A 72 -2.20 9.74 10.66
CA SER A 72 -1.91 10.02 12.07
C SER A 72 -0.47 9.67 12.41
N CYS A 73 0.00 8.49 12.04
CA CYS A 73 1.39 8.08 12.22
C CYS A 73 2.36 9.00 11.47
N SER A 74 2.09 9.30 10.19
CA SER A 74 2.91 10.22 9.38
C SER A 74 3.01 11.61 10.00
N GLY A 75 1.90 12.13 10.57
CA GLY A 75 1.90 13.40 11.28
C GLY A 75 2.67 13.37 12.60
N ARG A 76 2.53 12.28 13.38
CA ARG A 76 3.26 12.05 14.64
C ARG A 76 4.77 11.95 14.41
N ASP A 77 5.16 11.23 13.36
CA ASP A 77 6.56 10.90 13.08
C ASP A 77 7.28 12.00 12.27
N ARG A 78 6.59 13.11 11.95
CA ARG A 78 7.15 14.24 11.22
C ARG A 78 8.17 15.00 12.07
N LEU A 79 9.34 15.29 11.49
CA LEU A 79 10.38 16.10 12.13
C LEU A 79 10.49 17.46 11.46
N GLY A 80 9.74 18.45 11.98
CA GLY A 80 9.72 19.80 11.41
C GLY A 80 9.29 19.79 9.93
N PRO A 81 10.12 20.30 8.99
CA PRO A 81 9.78 20.25 7.56
C PRO A 81 9.99 18.86 6.93
N PHE A 82 10.67 17.94 7.61
CA PHE A 82 11.07 16.65 7.04
C PHE A 82 9.96 15.61 7.18
N HIS A 83 9.55 15.04 6.06
CA HIS A 83 8.61 13.92 5.99
C HIS A 83 9.41 12.61 6.07
N LEU A 84 9.14 11.80 7.10
CA LEU A 84 9.78 10.49 7.27
C LEU A 84 9.00 9.35 6.63
N SER A 85 7.79 9.63 6.16
CA SER A 85 6.96 8.71 5.39
C SER A 85 6.39 9.41 4.18
N ASP A 86 6.26 8.66 3.09
CA ASP A 86 5.60 9.13 1.88
C ASP A 86 4.08 9.00 2.06
N SER A 87 3.36 10.11 2.15
CA SER A 87 1.88 10.09 2.20
C SER A 87 1.23 10.19 0.83
N SER A 88 2.01 10.38 -0.24
CA SER A 88 1.50 10.58 -1.60
C SER A 88 0.85 9.31 -2.17
N TRP A 89 1.19 8.12 -1.67
CA TRP A 89 0.52 6.85 -2.05
C TRP A 89 -0.96 6.80 -1.68
N LEU A 90 -1.42 7.67 -0.76
CA LEU A 90 -2.84 7.86 -0.45
C LEU A 90 -3.59 8.71 -1.51
N THR A 91 -2.92 9.08 -2.59
CA THR A 91 -3.43 9.87 -3.71
C THR A 91 -3.30 9.10 -5.01
N LEU A 92 -3.93 9.59 -6.08
CA LEU A 92 -3.87 8.94 -7.39
C LEU A 92 -2.51 9.03 -8.08
N GLY A 93 -1.59 9.87 -7.57
CA GLY A 93 -0.28 10.11 -8.17
C GLY A 93 0.81 10.13 -7.09
N PRO A 94 1.33 8.97 -6.67
CA PRO A 94 2.42 8.93 -5.71
C PRO A 94 3.68 9.58 -6.27
N GLU A 95 4.39 10.32 -5.41
CA GLU A 95 5.70 10.89 -5.70
C GLU A 95 6.76 9.79 -5.82
N ASN A 96 6.71 8.77 -4.95
CA ASN A 96 7.49 7.54 -5.14
C ASN A 96 6.76 6.60 -6.11
N PRO A 97 7.26 6.40 -7.35
CA PRO A 97 6.59 5.56 -8.33
C PRO A 97 6.52 4.08 -7.92
N LEU A 98 7.31 3.65 -6.93
CA LEU A 98 7.27 2.28 -6.41
C LEU A 98 6.13 2.05 -5.42
N ALA A 99 5.52 3.09 -4.84
CA ALA A 99 4.50 2.98 -3.78
C ALA A 99 3.10 2.61 -4.32
N VAL A 100 3.05 1.53 -5.11
CA VAL A 100 1.86 1.03 -5.82
C VAL A 100 1.65 -0.48 -5.64
N GLY A 101 2.44 -1.13 -4.78
CA GLY A 101 2.38 -2.58 -4.56
C GLY A 101 1.05 -3.07 -4.01
N GLN A 102 0.26 -2.21 -3.35
CA GLN A 102 -1.09 -2.52 -2.86
C GLN A 102 -2.06 -2.87 -3.99
N TYR A 103 -1.83 -2.36 -5.21
CA TYR A 103 -2.62 -2.70 -6.40
C TYR A 103 -2.12 -3.97 -7.12
N VAL A 104 -0.97 -4.50 -6.71
CA VAL A 104 -0.42 -5.77 -7.17
C VAL A 104 -0.76 -6.84 -6.13
N ASN A 105 -2.05 -7.03 -5.88
CA ASN A 105 -2.55 -8.07 -5.00
C ASN A 105 -3.47 -9.03 -5.75
N ASN A 106 -3.60 -10.26 -5.25
CA ASN A 106 -4.48 -11.29 -5.82
C ASN A 106 -5.95 -11.08 -5.45
N CYS A 107 -6.37 -9.86 -5.11
CA CYS A 107 -7.76 -9.58 -4.80
C CYS A 107 -8.55 -9.54 -6.11
N SER A 108 -8.93 -10.69 -6.62
CA SER A 108 -10.00 -10.77 -7.61
C SER A 108 -11.24 -10.11 -7.00
N ASN A 109 -11.87 -9.17 -7.71
CA ASN A 109 -13.15 -8.56 -7.29
C ASN A 109 -14.33 -9.56 -7.31
N GLY A 110 -14.06 -10.86 -7.19
CA GLY A 110 -15.05 -11.91 -7.04
C GLY A 110 -15.61 -11.93 -5.61
N LYS A 111 -16.38 -10.90 -5.27
CA LYS A 111 -17.65 -10.95 -4.53
C LYS A 111 -18.46 -9.70 -4.84
#